data_AF-A0A2A4IVH9-F1
#
_entry.id   AF-A0A2A4IVH9-F1
#
_cell.length_a   1.000
_cell.length_b   1.000
_cell.length_c   1.000
_cell.angle_alpha   90.00
_cell.angle_beta   90.00
_cell.angle_gamma   90.00
#
_symmetry.space_group_name_H-M   'P 1'
#
loop_
_entity.id
_entity.type
_entity.pdbx_description
1 polymer ?
#
loop_
_entity_poly.entity_id
_entity_poly.type
_entity_poly.pdbx_seq_one_letter_code
_entity_poly.pdbx_strand_id
1 'polypeptide(L)'
;PLQPVNSVSFISALNSEFLGNNNGNVDNIEDYLEPWLFNNGYPLVRVDLRQGIGVFLSQERFGFADQQHVNFDIPITYTTSQEFNFDPDRIYPVQMMDSSLSVPMTLGEEDFVLFNIQGQGYYRVNYDELLWERIIEGLEDPDIRNRIHPLNRATLVDDALNVARKGILNYETAFQVVLTMEQETEYAVWKAFVRNMDFLRKRLEALVEDDEDLDPDIYLRMVRRTVGGVENELSFYPDITLTESVMASLTRGLVMDHACRARYQPCIAAAVDWFYDPDNSGVVNPNIPHDMRPAVYCTMVRQGGEEVREALLNRLEIEPTHYERVVILESLGCSQDTGFIQQYLADSVNPNSNYVAEERLRIFRAVADGSYSNAMLAYQLLLTRTADVRRMYGGPEKLEEAIFALADNVVGDDFIRFFREWVNSNNNQLEDSEDAAQRAFQQVLQNEIWENTMMMGVYEWIDENDAPTLMMSLTLLLMSIA
;
A
#
# COMPACT_ATOMS: atom_id res chain seq x y z
N PRO A 1 -9.93 -42.05 -5.29
CA PRO A 1 -10.35 -40.72 -5.81
C PRO A 1 -10.28 -39.69 -4.68
N LEU A 2 -9.46 -38.65 -4.84
CA LEU A 2 -9.50 -37.51 -3.91
C LEU A 2 -10.87 -36.85 -4.06
N GLN A 3 -11.58 -36.67 -2.96
CA GLN A 3 -12.82 -35.91 -2.96
C GLN A 3 -12.48 -34.41 -2.95
N PRO A 4 -13.21 -33.57 -3.70
CA PRO A 4 -13.04 -32.13 -3.61
C PRO A 4 -13.36 -31.66 -2.18
N VAL A 5 -12.50 -30.80 -1.63
CA VAL A 5 -12.66 -30.20 -0.30
C VAL A 5 -13.40 -28.87 -0.48
N ASN A 6 -14.46 -28.66 0.31
CA ASN A 6 -15.11 -27.37 0.47
C ASN A 6 -14.87 -26.83 1.89
N SER A 7 -15.19 -25.55 2.13
CA SER A 7 -14.94 -24.89 3.42
C SER A 7 -15.54 -25.65 4.61
N VAL A 8 -16.75 -26.20 4.44
CA VAL A 8 -17.42 -27.00 5.48
C VAL A 8 -16.61 -28.24 5.84
N SER A 9 -16.23 -29.05 4.85
CA SER A 9 -15.43 -30.26 5.06
C SER A 9 -14.05 -29.97 5.64
N PHE A 10 -13.46 -28.82 5.30
CA PHE A 10 -12.17 -28.38 5.84
C PHE A 10 -12.29 -27.98 7.32
N ILE A 11 -13.28 -27.17 7.68
CA ILE A 11 -13.53 -26.72 9.06
C ILE A 11 -13.89 -27.91 9.95
N SER A 12 -14.74 -28.82 9.47
CA SER A 12 -15.07 -30.06 10.21
C SER A 12 -13.84 -30.91 10.49
N ALA A 13 -12.90 -31.02 9.54
CA ALA A 13 -11.65 -31.75 9.74
C ALA A 13 -10.76 -31.07 10.79
N LEU A 14 -10.61 -29.73 10.74
CA LEU A 14 -9.89 -28.97 11.76
C LEU A 14 -10.48 -29.16 13.16
N ASN A 15 -11.80 -29.05 13.28
CA ASN A 15 -12.52 -29.28 14.54
C ASN A 15 -12.21 -30.67 15.14
N SER A 16 -12.19 -31.71 14.30
CA SER A 16 -11.95 -33.07 14.76
C SER A 16 -10.53 -33.33 15.29
N GLU A 17 -9.52 -32.66 14.71
CA GLU A 17 -8.12 -32.80 15.12
C GLU A 17 -7.76 -31.86 16.29
N PHE A 18 -8.33 -30.65 16.31
CA PHE A 18 -8.03 -29.63 17.32
C PHE A 18 -8.59 -29.99 18.71
N LEU A 19 -9.79 -30.58 18.76
CA LEU A 19 -10.40 -31.08 20.01
C LEU A 19 -9.63 -32.27 20.61
N GLY A 20 -8.66 -32.85 19.89
CA GLY A 20 -7.75 -33.88 20.40
C GLY A 20 -6.70 -33.36 21.37
N ASN A 21 -6.41 -32.05 21.37
CA ASN A 21 -5.41 -31.40 22.22
C ASN A 21 -6.03 -30.20 22.96
N ASN A 22 -6.59 -30.43 24.15
CA ASN A 22 -7.15 -29.41 25.06
C ASN A 22 -6.15 -28.27 25.37
N ASN A 23 -6.11 -27.22 24.54
CA ASN A 23 -5.35 -25.98 24.79
C ASN A 23 -6.23 -24.77 25.17
N GLY A 24 -7.50 -25.00 25.51
CA GLY A 24 -8.21 -24.19 26.52
C GLY A 24 -8.79 -22.82 26.13
N ASN A 25 -8.62 -22.32 24.91
CA ASN A 25 -9.15 -20.99 24.52
C ASN A 25 -10.24 -21.02 23.42
N VAL A 26 -10.38 -22.11 22.67
CA VAL A 26 -11.39 -22.26 21.61
C VAL A 26 -12.06 -23.63 21.77
N ASP A 27 -13.31 -23.63 22.22
CA ASP A 27 -14.09 -24.86 22.46
C ASP A 27 -14.71 -25.42 21.17
N ASN A 28 -14.91 -24.58 20.15
CA ASN A 28 -15.42 -24.97 18.83
C ASN A 28 -14.80 -24.06 17.75
N ILE A 29 -14.00 -24.63 16.84
CA ILE A 29 -13.39 -23.87 15.74
C ILE A 29 -14.44 -23.36 14.76
N GLU A 30 -15.54 -24.09 14.56
CA GLU A 30 -16.59 -23.67 13.64
C GLU A 30 -17.24 -22.38 14.14
N ASP A 31 -17.60 -22.32 15.42
CA ASP A 31 -18.15 -21.11 16.05
C ASP A 31 -17.11 -19.97 16.05
N TYR A 32 -15.84 -20.28 16.35
CA TYR A 32 -14.76 -19.28 16.30
C TYR A 32 -14.55 -18.70 14.90
N LEU A 33 -14.60 -19.51 13.84
CA LEU A 33 -14.35 -19.10 12.46
C LEU A 33 -15.59 -18.50 11.77
N GLU A 34 -16.81 -18.78 12.24
CA GLU A 34 -18.04 -18.31 11.61
C GLU A 34 -18.05 -16.78 11.38
N PRO A 35 -17.73 -15.93 12.37
CA PRO A 35 -17.68 -14.48 12.16
C PRO A 35 -16.66 -14.06 11.10
N TRP A 36 -15.50 -14.72 11.05
CA TRP A 36 -14.42 -14.42 10.11
C TRP A 36 -14.71 -14.84 8.67
N LEU A 37 -15.50 -15.91 8.47
CA LEU A 37 -15.75 -16.49 7.16
C LEU A 37 -16.98 -15.91 6.46
N PHE A 38 -18.00 -15.54 7.23
CA PHE A 38 -19.30 -15.15 6.69
C PHE A 38 -19.57 -13.64 6.75
N ASN A 39 -18.65 -12.85 7.30
CA ASN A 39 -18.78 -11.39 7.34
C ASN A 39 -17.66 -10.72 6.56
N ASN A 40 -18.03 -9.71 5.77
CA ASN A 40 -17.06 -8.87 5.10
C ASN A 40 -16.44 -7.88 6.09
N GLY A 41 -15.13 -7.69 6.05
CA GLY A 41 -14.39 -6.83 6.97
C GLY A 41 -13.66 -7.63 8.05
N TYR A 42 -13.10 -6.92 9.03
CA TYR A 42 -12.32 -7.49 10.14
C TYR A 42 -12.36 -6.51 11.32
N PRO A 43 -11.99 -6.90 12.55
CA PRO A 43 -12.09 -6.01 13.70
C PRO A 43 -10.98 -4.94 13.73
N LEU A 44 -11.34 -3.77 14.24
CA LEU A 44 -10.45 -2.76 14.80
C LEU A 44 -10.51 -2.85 16.32
N VAL A 45 -9.37 -3.09 16.95
CA VAL A 45 -9.22 -3.06 18.41
C VAL A 45 -8.80 -1.65 18.83
N ARG A 46 -9.64 -0.98 19.63
CA ARG A 46 -9.30 0.29 20.27
C ARG A 46 -8.64 0.04 21.62
N VAL A 47 -7.53 0.72 21.89
CA VAL A 47 -6.73 0.60 23.10
C VAL A 47 -6.78 1.92 23.88
N ASP A 48 -7.51 1.93 24.98
CA ASP A 48 -7.61 3.09 25.87
C ASP A 48 -6.74 2.89 27.13
N LEU A 49 -5.86 3.84 27.42
CA LEU A 49 -5.06 3.84 28.64
C LEU A 49 -5.93 4.16 29.86
N ARG A 50 -5.87 3.31 30.87
CA ARG A 50 -6.52 3.51 32.17
C ARG A 50 -5.44 3.63 33.24
N GLN A 51 -5.04 4.87 33.55
CA GLN A 51 -3.96 5.16 34.50
C GLN A 51 -4.12 4.37 35.81
N GLY A 52 -3.05 3.67 36.20
CA GLY A 52 -3.00 2.85 37.43
C GLY A 52 -3.75 1.52 37.37
N ILE A 53 -4.40 1.18 36.25
CA ILE A 53 -5.15 -0.08 36.06
C ILE A 53 -4.54 -0.90 34.92
N GLY A 54 -4.17 -0.24 33.81
CA GLY A 54 -3.63 -0.89 32.62
C GLY A 54 -4.28 -0.32 31.37
N VAL A 55 -4.71 -1.18 30.45
CA VAL A 55 -5.42 -0.76 29.23
C VAL A 55 -6.78 -1.44 29.11
N PHE A 56 -7.71 -0.71 28.53
CA PHE A 56 -9.05 -1.18 28.20
C PHE A 56 -9.14 -1.34 26.68
N LEU A 57 -9.47 -2.56 26.25
CA LEU A 57 -9.66 -2.90 24.84
C LEU A 57 -11.14 -2.92 24.52
N SER A 58 -11.50 -2.39 23.36
CA SER A 58 -12.83 -2.57 22.75
C SER A 58 -12.69 -2.87 21.27
N GLN A 59 -13.69 -3.54 20.69
CA GLN A 59 -13.67 -3.88 19.26
C GLN A 59 -14.81 -3.22 18.50
N GLU A 60 -14.53 -2.82 17.26
CA GLU A 60 -15.53 -2.45 16.27
C GLU A 60 -15.17 -2.99 14.90
N ARG A 61 -16.14 -3.06 13.97
CA ARG A 61 -15.87 -3.54 12.62
C ARG A 61 -15.07 -2.51 11.81
N PHE A 62 -13.92 -2.92 11.29
CA PHE A 62 -13.17 -2.19 10.27
C PHE A 62 -13.61 -2.58 8.84
N GLY A 63 -13.61 -1.59 7.98
CA GLY A 63 -14.10 -1.65 6.60
C GLY A 63 -14.53 -0.24 6.18
N PHE A 64 -14.27 0.14 4.94
CA PHE A 64 -14.60 1.48 4.43
C PHE A 64 -16.08 1.65 4.13
N ALA A 65 -16.79 0.56 3.83
CA ALA A 65 -18.25 0.57 3.70
C ALA A 65 -18.93 0.32 5.06
N ASP A 66 -19.96 1.12 5.33
CA ASP A 66 -20.83 0.95 6.48
C ASP A 66 -21.62 -0.36 6.37
N GLN A 67 -21.49 -1.20 7.39
CA GLN A 67 -22.22 -2.46 7.54
C GLN A 67 -22.55 -2.71 9.01
N GLN A 68 -23.40 -3.70 9.25
CA GLN A 68 -23.76 -4.09 10.61
C GLN A 68 -22.54 -4.49 11.43
N HIS A 69 -22.61 -4.17 12.72
CA HIS A 69 -21.57 -4.53 13.69
C HIS A 69 -21.61 -6.03 13.97
N VAL A 70 -20.42 -6.63 13.99
CA VAL A 70 -20.19 -8.05 14.30
C VAL A 70 -19.02 -8.10 15.27
N ASN A 71 -19.18 -8.85 16.37
CA ASN A 71 -18.08 -9.15 17.28
C ASN A 71 -17.30 -10.35 16.76
N PHE A 72 -16.00 -10.30 16.96
CA PHE A 72 -15.07 -11.37 16.64
C PHE A 72 -14.44 -11.88 17.92
N ASP A 73 -14.18 -13.18 17.98
CA ASP A 73 -13.28 -13.74 18.99
C ASP A 73 -11.85 -13.47 18.55
N ILE A 74 -11.13 -12.60 19.28
CA ILE A 74 -9.82 -12.11 18.83
C ILE A 74 -8.71 -12.66 19.73
N PRO A 75 -7.67 -13.33 19.17
CA PRO A 75 -6.49 -13.75 19.92
C PRO A 75 -5.55 -12.55 20.10
N ILE A 76 -5.64 -11.87 21.24
CA ILE A 76 -4.89 -10.65 21.52
C ILE A 76 -3.47 -10.97 21.98
N THR A 77 -2.47 -10.48 21.25
CA THR A 77 -1.06 -10.50 21.67
C THR A 77 -0.56 -9.08 21.94
N TYR A 78 0.35 -8.90 22.91
CA TYR A 78 0.90 -7.60 23.24
C TYR A 78 2.30 -7.67 23.87
N THR A 79 3.00 -6.55 23.84
CA THR A 79 4.31 -6.30 24.48
C THR A 79 4.36 -4.86 24.98
N THR A 80 5.22 -4.55 25.95
CA THR A 80 5.38 -3.17 26.46
C THR A 80 6.78 -2.63 26.14
N SER A 81 6.96 -1.31 26.27
CA SER A 81 8.27 -0.64 26.23
C SER A 81 9.20 -1.06 27.38
N GLN A 82 8.65 -1.58 28.47
CA GLN A 82 9.43 -2.10 29.60
C GLN A 82 10.02 -3.48 29.28
N GLU A 83 9.24 -4.33 28.61
CA GLU A 83 9.59 -5.70 28.27
C GLU A 83 9.33 -5.95 26.79
N PHE A 84 10.27 -5.54 25.92
CA PHE A 84 10.19 -5.82 24.48
C PHE A 84 10.33 -7.31 24.22
N ASN A 85 9.20 -8.00 24.09
CA ASN A 85 9.12 -9.38 23.66
C ASN A 85 8.33 -9.42 22.35
N PHE A 86 9.05 -9.66 21.25
CA PHE A 86 8.45 -9.90 19.94
C PHE A 86 8.64 -11.35 19.48
N ASP A 87 9.11 -12.26 20.34
CA ASP A 87 9.32 -13.67 20.00
C ASP A 87 7.96 -14.40 19.97
N PRO A 88 7.48 -14.85 18.79
CA PRO A 88 6.17 -15.49 18.66
C PRO A 88 6.09 -16.80 19.45
N ASP A 89 7.21 -17.48 19.71
CA ASP A 89 7.26 -18.72 20.48
C ASP A 89 7.09 -18.47 21.99
N ARG A 90 7.18 -17.21 22.42
CA ARG A 90 7.12 -16.79 23.83
C ARG A 90 5.96 -15.87 24.15
N ILE A 91 5.05 -15.67 23.20
CA ILE A 91 3.89 -14.80 23.34
C ILE A 91 2.64 -15.64 23.17
N TYR A 92 1.86 -15.74 24.24
CA TYR A 92 0.61 -16.47 24.25
C TYR A 92 -0.56 -15.49 24.17
N PRO A 93 -1.52 -15.71 23.26
CA PRO A 93 -2.64 -14.79 23.11
C PRO A 93 -3.58 -14.86 24.32
N VAL A 94 -4.13 -13.69 24.68
CA VAL A 94 -5.28 -13.57 25.58
C VAL A 94 -6.54 -13.48 24.72
N GLN A 95 -7.50 -14.38 24.92
CA GLN A 95 -8.72 -14.39 24.14
C GLN A 95 -9.61 -13.21 24.53
N MET A 96 -10.00 -12.39 23.55
CA MET A 96 -11.05 -11.40 23.68
C MET A 96 -12.34 -11.99 23.10
N MET A 97 -13.17 -12.56 23.99
CA MET A 97 -14.46 -13.20 23.64
C MET A 97 -15.65 -12.23 23.64
N ASP A 98 -15.52 -11.10 24.34
CA ASP A 98 -16.56 -10.07 24.44
C ASP A 98 -16.23 -8.85 23.57
N SER A 99 -17.15 -7.88 23.53
CA SER A 99 -16.90 -6.58 22.89
C SER A 99 -15.78 -5.75 23.56
N SER A 100 -15.34 -6.15 24.76
CA SER A 100 -14.30 -5.45 25.51
C SER A 100 -13.44 -6.40 26.38
N LEU A 101 -12.20 -6.01 26.66
CA LEU A 101 -11.26 -6.74 27.52
C LEU A 101 -10.39 -5.75 28.32
N SER A 102 -10.24 -5.95 29.63
CA SER A 102 -9.29 -5.18 30.44
C SER A 102 -7.99 -5.97 30.61
N VAL A 103 -6.86 -5.38 30.24
CA VAL A 103 -5.53 -5.98 30.40
C VAL A 103 -4.78 -5.24 31.51
N PRO A 104 -4.61 -5.85 32.70
CA PRO A 104 -3.94 -5.19 33.81
C PRO A 104 -2.44 -5.05 33.53
N MET A 105 -1.92 -3.84 33.64
CA MET A 105 -0.49 -3.54 33.48
C MET A 105 -0.12 -2.22 34.16
N THR A 106 1.17 -2.04 34.46
CA THR A 106 1.70 -0.80 35.03
C THR A 106 2.62 -0.13 34.03
N LEU A 107 2.12 0.90 33.36
CA LEU A 107 2.90 1.73 32.44
C LEU A 107 3.28 3.03 33.13
N GLY A 108 4.56 3.40 33.07
CA GLY A 108 5.07 4.71 33.48
C GLY A 108 4.63 5.84 32.55
N GLU A 109 5.22 7.03 32.75
CA GLU A 109 4.87 8.23 31.98
C GLU A 109 5.34 8.16 30.52
N GLU A 110 6.46 7.49 30.26
CA GLU A 110 7.05 7.32 28.91
C GLU A 110 6.77 5.93 28.32
N ASP A 111 6.08 5.06 29.08
CA ASP A 111 5.87 3.68 28.65
C ASP A 111 4.67 3.53 27.73
N PHE A 112 4.82 2.70 26.70
CA PHE A 112 3.76 2.33 25.76
C PHE A 112 3.56 0.81 25.70
N VAL A 113 2.45 0.41 25.10
CA VAL A 113 2.11 -0.99 24.81
C VAL A 113 1.81 -1.12 23.33
N LEU A 114 2.30 -2.20 22.73
CA LEU A 114 2.01 -2.56 21.34
C LEU A 114 1.21 -3.86 21.32
N PHE A 115 0.12 -3.86 20.56
CA PHE A 115 -0.70 -5.03 20.32
C PHE A 115 -0.45 -5.63 18.93
N ASN A 116 -0.96 -6.84 18.71
CA ASN A 116 -0.82 -7.60 17.47
C ASN A 116 0.64 -7.83 17.08
N ILE A 117 1.33 -8.64 17.87
CA ILE A 117 2.77 -8.86 17.72
C ILE A 117 3.07 -9.50 16.37
N GLN A 118 3.92 -8.79 15.61
CA GLN A 118 4.29 -9.06 14.22
C GLN A 118 3.12 -9.06 13.22
N GLY A 119 1.95 -8.52 13.57
CA GLY A 119 0.78 -8.52 12.70
C GLY A 119 0.20 -9.92 12.45
N GLN A 120 0.38 -10.86 13.39
CA GLN A 120 -0.08 -12.24 13.24
C GLN A 120 -1.61 -12.39 13.28
N GLY A 121 -2.29 -11.50 14.00
CA GLY A 121 -3.73 -11.45 14.06
C GLY A 121 -4.33 -10.68 12.89
N TYR A 122 -5.45 -11.17 12.35
CA TYR A 122 -6.18 -10.52 11.25
C TYR A 122 -7.06 -9.37 11.76
N TYR A 123 -6.47 -8.40 12.45
CA TYR A 123 -7.15 -7.25 13.03
C TYR A 123 -6.24 -6.03 13.05
N ARG A 124 -6.84 -4.83 13.05
CA ARG A 124 -6.12 -3.56 13.22
C ARG A 124 -6.13 -3.11 14.65
N VAL A 125 -5.19 -2.26 15.03
CA VAL A 125 -5.13 -1.64 16.34
C VAL A 125 -5.16 -0.13 16.20
N ASN A 126 -5.98 0.53 17.00
CA ASN A 126 -5.93 1.98 17.18
C ASN A 126 -5.72 2.28 18.67
N TYR A 127 -4.79 3.18 18.95
CA TYR A 127 -4.47 3.61 20.30
C TYR A 127 -5.17 4.93 20.62
N ASP A 128 -5.34 5.25 21.90
CA ASP A 128 -5.71 6.60 22.30
C ASP A 128 -4.58 7.60 22.01
N GLU A 129 -4.89 8.89 22.13
CA GLU A 129 -4.00 9.99 21.78
C GLU A 129 -2.66 9.93 22.54
N LEU A 130 -2.72 9.67 23.85
CA LEU A 130 -1.53 9.61 24.72
C LEU A 130 -0.66 8.38 24.39
N LEU A 131 -1.25 7.24 24.08
CA LEU A 131 -0.49 6.06 23.65
C LEU A 131 0.12 6.29 22.26
N TRP A 132 -0.59 6.92 21.33
CA TRP A 132 -0.02 7.29 20.04
C TRP A 132 1.18 8.23 20.20
N GLU A 133 1.08 9.28 21.03
CA GLU A 133 2.19 10.19 21.34
C GLU A 133 3.43 9.43 21.81
N ARG A 134 3.28 8.55 22.82
CA ARG A 134 4.39 7.74 23.35
C ARG A 134 4.97 6.75 22.33
N ILE A 135 4.11 6.17 21.49
CA ILE A 135 4.56 5.27 20.41
C ILE A 135 5.38 6.05 19.39
N ILE A 136 4.94 7.25 19.01
CA ILE A 136 5.67 8.13 18.08
C ILE A 136 7.02 8.50 18.66
N GLU A 137 7.08 8.95 19.91
CA GLU A 137 8.35 9.25 20.60
C GLU A 137 9.30 8.03 20.60
N GLY A 138 8.76 6.83 20.88
CA GLY A 138 9.54 5.59 20.83
C GLY A 138 10.00 5.19 19.43
N LEU A 139 9.27 5.57 18.36
CA LEU A 139 9.68 5.37 16.98
C LEU A 139 10.73 6.41 16.53
N GLU A 140 10.71 7.61 17.10
CA GLU A 140 11.70 8.66 16.79
C GLU A 140 13.05 8.42 17.48
N ASP A 141 13.05 7.78 18.66
CA ASP A 141 14.27 7.39 19.36
C ASP A 141 14.94 6.17 18.67
N PRO A 142 16.19 6.28 18.19
CA PRO A 142 16.86 5.19 17.48
C PRO A 142 17.05 3.92 18.32
N ASP A 143 17.33 4.04 19.62
CA ASP A 143 17.59 2.90 20.50
C ASP A 143 16.30 2.14 20.80
N ILE A 144 15.18 2.86 20.96
CA ILE A 144 13.85 2.27 21.14
C ILE A 144 13.34 1.69 19.82
N ARG A 145 13.38 2.44 18.72
CA ARG A 145 12.92 2.01 17.39
C ARG A 145 13.57 0.70 16.95
N ASN A 146 14.88 0.56 17.15
CA ASN A 146 15.63 -0.64 16.78
C ASN A 146 15.26 -1.87 17.63
N ARG A 147 14.62 -1.68 18.79
CA ARG A 147 14.10 -2.77 19.63
C ARG A 147 12.68 -3.18 19.22
N ILE A 148 11.92 -2.29 18.57
CA ILE A 148 10.59 -2.62 18.02
C ILE A 148 10.76 -3.47 16.76
N HIS A 149 10.11 -4.63 16.71
CA HIS A 149 10.22 -5.51 15.53
C HIS A 149 9.77 -4.81 14.24
N PRO A 150 10.48 -4.97 13.10
CA PRO A 150 10.11 -4.31 11.83
C PRO A 150 8.66 -4.54 11.39
N LEU A 151 8.13 -5.76 11.59
CA LEU A 151 6.72 -6.05 11.29
C LEU A 151 5.75 -5.25 12.17
N ASN A 152 6.08 -4.97 13.44
CA ASN A 152 5.25 -4.11 14.28
C ASN A 152 5.33 -2.64 13.87
N ARG A 153 6.52 -2.15 13.46
CA ARG A 153 6.64 -0.80 12.88
C ARG A 153 5.81 -0.68 11.60
N ALA A 154 5.84 -1.72 10.75
CA ALA A 154 5.02 -1.80 9.55
C ALA A 154 3.52 -1.78 9.86
N THR A 155 3.06 -2.52 10.87
CA THR A 155 1.64 -2.48 11.28
C THR A 155 1.24 -1.13 11.85
N LEU A 156 2.13 -0.43 12.57
CA LEU A 156 1.83 0.92 13.10
C LEU A 156 1.62 1.93 11.96
N VAL A 157 2.50 1.94 10.96
CA VAL A 157 2.33 2.77 9.76
C VAL A 157 1.06 2.38 8.99
N ASP A 158 0.82 1.08 8.82
CA ASP A 158 -0.34 0.60 8.10
C ASP A 158 -1.67 0.95 8.77
N ASP A 159 -1.76 0.72 10.08
CA ASP A 159 -2.95 0.98 10.87
C ASP A 159 -3.21 2.48 10.99
N ALA A 160 -2.19 3.29 11.29
CA ALA A 160 -2.35 4.73 11.39
C ALA A 160 -2.97 5.33 10.11
N LEU A 161 -2.44 4.97 8.93
CA LEU A 161 -2.93 5.50 7.66
C LEU A 161 -4.32 4.95 7.27
N ASN A 162 -4.61 3.68 7.52
CA ASN A 162 -5.93 3.10 7.19
C ASN A 162 -7.03 3.58 8.16
N VAL A 163 -6.71 3.70 9.44
CA VAL A 163 -7.63 4.21 10.47
C VAL A 163 -7.89 5.70 10.25
N ALA A 164 -6.88 6.47 9.81
CA ALA A 164 -7.07 7.86 9.37
C ALA A 164 -7.89 7.98 8.09
N ARG A 165 -7.65 7.09 7.10
CA ARG A 165 -8.50 7.02 5.90
C ARG A 165 -9.96 6.72 6.21
N LYS A 166 -10.24 5.96 7.27
CA LYS A 166 -11.61 5.71 7.75
C LYS A 166 -12.19 6.88 8.56
N GLY A 167 -11.38 7.88 8.93
CA GLY A 167 -11.80 9.02 9.76
C GLY A 167 -11.92 8.70 11.25
N ILE A 168 -11.31 7.60 11.72
CA ILE A 168 -11.29 7.23 13.14
C ILE A 168 -10.09 7.85 13.86
N LEU A 169 -8.96 7.98 13.16
CA LEU A 169 -7.75 8.67 13.63
C LEU A 169 -7.59 9.97 12.83
N ASN A 170 -7.06 11.03 13.45
CA ASN A 170 -6.76 12.25 12.72
C ASN A 170 -5.53 12.05 11.83
N TYR A 171 -5.56 12.63 10.63
CA TYR A 171 -4.41 12.58 9.71
C TYR A 171 -3.16 13.21 10.30
N GLU A 172 -3.28 14.20 11.20
CA GLU A 172 -2.15 14.77 11.93
C GLU A 172 -1.35 13.71 12.69
N THR A 173 -2.01 12.89 13.52
CA THR A 173 -1.37 11.79 14.24
C THR A 173 -0.82 10.73 13.27
N ALA A 174 -1.57 10.40 12.23
CA ALA A 174 -1.11 9.42 11.24
C ALA A 174 0.14 9.92 10.48
N PHE A 175 0.22 11.22 10.19
CA PHE A 175 1.38 11.80 9.55
C PHE A 175 2.57 11.96 10.49
N GLN A 176 2.37 12.19 11.78
CA GLN A 176 3.45 12.09 12.77
C GLN A 176 4.07 10.67 12.77
N VAL A 177 3.26 9.61 12.72
CA VAL A 177 3.77 8.24 12.54
C VAL A 177 4.54 8.10 11.21
N VAL A 178 4.02 8.67 10.13
CA VAL A 178 4.72 8.67 8.83
C VAL A 178 6.07 9.39 8.88
N LEU A 179 6.19 10.51 9.60
CA LEU A 179 7.46 11.25 9.69
C LEU A 179 8.58 10.41 10.33
N THR A 180 8.25 9.42 11.16
CA THR A 180 9.24 8.46 11.71
C THR A 180 9.94 7.62 10.63
N MET A 181 9.37 7.56 9.42
CA MET A 181 9.99 6.91 8.26
C MET A 181 11.32 7.57 7.85
N GLU A 182 11.59 8.82 8.27
CA GLU A 182 12.83 9.55 7.99
C GLU A 182 14.09 8.73 8.27
N GLN A 183 14.06 7.80 9.22
CA GLN A 183 15.20 6.95 9.59
C GLN A 183 15.05 5.48 9.16
N GLU A 184 13.96 5.08 8.52
CA GLU A 184 13.59 3.68 8.28
C GLU A 184 14.27 3.08 7.04
N THR A 185 14.65 1.80 7.10
CA THR A 185 15.30 1.06 6.00
C THR A 185 14.75 -0.36 5.81
N GLU A 186 13.85 -0.82 6.68
CA GLU A 186 13.27 -2.16 6.61
C GLU A 186 12.17 -2.27 5.55
N TYR A 187 12.25 -3.33 4.74
CA TYR A 187 11.37 -3.55 3.59
C TYR A 187 9.89 -3.58 3.97
N ALA A 188 9.54 -4.27 5.06
CA ALA A 188 8.15 -4.41 5.47
C ALA A 188 7.49 -3.07 5.81
N VAL A 189 8.27 -2.17 6.46
CA VAL A 189 7.79 -0.85 6.88
C VAL A 189 7.60 0.06 5.67
N TRP A 190 8.58 0.09 4.76
CA TRP A 190 8.46 0.79 3.48
C TRP A 190 7.32 0.25 2.62
N LYS A 191 7.07 -1.07 2.63
CA LYS A 191 5.96 -1.66 1.89
C LYS A 191 4.60 -1.21 2.43
N ALA A 192 4.45 -1.13 3.75
CA ALA A 192 3.26 -0.57 4.39
C ALA A 192 3.10 0.92 4.05
N PHE A 193 4.17 1.70 4.16
CA PHE A 193 4.18 3.12 3.81
C PHE A 193 3.75 3.35 2.35
N VAL A 194 4.47 2.78 1.38
CA VAL A 194 4.23 3.00 -0.06
C VAL A 194 2.80 2.63 -0.45
N ARG A 195 2.28 1.49 0.03
CA ARG A 195 0.92 1.05 -0.29
C ARG A 195 -0.14 2.08 0.11
N ASN A 196 -0.03 2.63 1.31
CA ASN A 196 -1.02 3.57 1.83
C ASN A 196 -0.82 4.98 1.28
N MET A 197 0.43 5.41 1.12
CA MET A 197 0.74 6.71 0.57
C MET A 197 0.45 6.81 -0.92
N ASP A 198 0.42 5.71 -1.67
CA ASP A 198 -0.01 5.69 -3.08
C ASP A 198 -1.48 6.10 -3.24
N PHE A 199 -2.34 5.73 -2.28
CA PHE A 199 -3.73 6.18 -2.26
C PHE A 199 -3.84 7.71 -2.17
N LEU A 200 -3.02 8.33 -1.32
CA LEU A 200 -2.97 9.79 -1.15
C LEU A 200 -2.29 10.45 -2.36
N ARG A 201 -1.21 9.87 -2.88
CA ARG A 201 -0.47 10.37 -4.05
C ARG A 201 -1.38 10.57 -5.25
N LYS A 202 -2.07 9.51 -5.69
CA LYS A 202 -2.96 9.52 -6.86
C LYS A 202 -4.01 10.63 -6.76
N ARG A 203 -4.45 10.88 -5.54
CA ARG A 203 -5.47 11.85 -5.16
C ARG A 203 -4.98 13.29 -5.16
N LEU A 204 -3.82 13.52 -4.56
CA LEU A 204 -3.14 14.81 -4.59
C LEU A 204 -2.71 15.16 -6.01
N GLU A 205 -2.21 14.21 -6.79
CA GLU A 205 -1.84 14.41 -8.20
C GLU A 205 -3.05 14.83 -9.05
N ALA A 206 -4.20 14.19 -8.90
CA ALA A 206 -5.42 14.60 -9.60
C ALA A 206 -5.89 16.00 -9.15
N LEU A 207 -5.86 16.28 -7.84
CA LEU A 207 -6.27 17.57 -7.28
C LEU A 207 -5.47 18.74 -7.89
N VAL A 208 -4.14 18.61 -7.97
CA VAL A 208 -3.26 19.67 -8.50
C VAL A 208 -3.25 19.73 -10.03
N GLU A 209 -3.72 18.69 -10.72
CA GLU A 209 -3.92 18.74 -12.18
C GLU A 209 -5.22 19.49 -12.54
N ASP A 210 -6.23 19.44 -11.67
CA ASP A 210 -7.50 20.14 -11.83
C ASP A 210 -7.45 21.62 -11.36
N ASP A 211 -6.47 22.01 -10.52
CA ASP A 211 -6.33 23.36 -9.97
C ASP A 211 -4.88 23.89 -10.09
N GLU A 212 -4.68 24.85 -11.00
CA GLU A 212 -3.38 25.48 -11.29
C GLU A 212 -2.83 26.34 -10.13
N ASP A 213 -3.65 26.70 -9.14
CA ASP A 213 -3.20 27.50 -7.98
C ASP A 213 -2.52 26.64 -6.89
N LEU A 214 -2.62 25.31 -6.98
CA LEU A 214 -2.02 24.38 -6.03
C LEU A 214 -0.59 23.97 -6.43
N ASP A 215 0.22 23.56 -5.46
CA ASP A 215 1.60 23.14 -5.70
C ASP A 215 1.66 21.76 -6.38
N PRO A 216 2.11 21.65 -7.65
CA PRO A 216 2.18 20.37 -8.35
C PRO A 216 3.16 19.39 -7.71
N ASP A 217 4.03 19.84 -6.80
CA ASP A 217 5.02 19.05 -6.07
C ASP A 217 4.61 18.81 -4.60
N ILE A 218 3.33 19.03 -4.23
CA ILE A 218 2.84 18.83 -2.84
C ILE A 218 3.23 17.46 -2.28
N TYR A 219 3.05 16.39 -3.06
CA TYR A 219 3.39 15.04 -2.61
C TYR A 219 4.90 14.80 -2.46
N LEU A 220 5.71 15.48 -3.28
CA LEU A 220 7.18 15.41 -3.21
C LEU A 220 7.70 15.89 -1.86
N ARG A 221 7.00 16.84 -1.21
CA ARG A 221 7.37 17.32 0.14
C ARG A 221 7.36 16.18 1.15
N MET A 222 6.35 15.31 1.12
CA MET A 222 6.28 14.12 1.98
C MET A 222 7.41 13.12 1.69
N VAL A 223 7.74 12.87 0.41
CA VAL A 223 8.85 11.98 0.05
C VAL A 223 10.19 12.50 0.57
N ARG A 224 10.44 13.81 0.49
CA ARG A 224 11.67 14.42 1.03
C ARG A 224 11.81 14.25 2.54
N ARG A 225 10.69 14.21 3.28
CA ARG A 225 10.69 14.02 4.73
C ARG A 225 10.96 12.57 5.14
N THR A 226 10.64 11.60 4.29
CA THR A 226 10.67 10.18 4.66
C THR A 226 11.86 9.41 4.08
N VAL A 227 12.43 9.84 2.95
CA VAL A 227 13.45 9.05 2.22
C VAL A 227 14.85 9.02 2.86
N GLY A 228 15.11 9.84 3.88
CA GLY A 228 16.44 10.12 4.42
C GLY A 228 17.26 8.87 4.81
N GLY A 229 16.66 7.95 5.56
CA GLY A 229 17.32 6.72 6.01
C GLY A 229 17.80 5.84 4.85
N VAL A 230 16.96 5.70 3.82
CA VAL A 230 17.29 4.93 2.61
C VAL A 230 18.40 5.60 1.82
N GLU A 231 18.35 6.92 1.63
CA GLU A 231 19.41 7.63 0.91
C GLU A 231 20.77 7.51 1.61
N ASN A 232 20.78 7.62 2.94
CA ASN A 232 22.00 7.60 3.74
C ASN A 232 22.61 6.19 3.86
N GLU A 233 21.78 5.16 4.02
CA GLU A 233 22.25 3.80 4.32
C GLU A 233 22.25 2.85 3.13
N LEU A 234 21.26 2.94 2.24
CA LEU A 234 21.09 2.02 1.12
C LEU A 234 21.50 2.63 -0.23
N SER A 235 21.30 3.94 -0.40
CA SER A 235 21.56 4.70 -1.63
C SER A 235 20.78 4.19 -2.86
N PHE A 236 20.69 4.98 -3.94
CA PHE A 236 20.18 4.52 -5.25
C PHE A 236 21.27 3.93 -6.16
N TYR A 237 22.51 3.86 -5.67
CA TYR A 237 23.68 3.29 -6.35
C TYR A 237 24.26 2.17 -5.49
N PRO A 238 23.70 0.94 -5.54
CA PRO A 238 24.27 -0.18 -4.83
C PRO A 238 25.67 -0.50 -5.35
N ASP A 239 26.59 -0.82 -4.43
CA ASP A 239 27.89 -1.36 -4.82
C ASP A 239 27.73 -2.82 -5.24
N ILE A 240 27.71 -3.05 -6.56
CA ILE A 240 27.54 -4.37 -7.17
C ILE A 240 28.69 -5.34 -6.84
N THR A 241 29.78 -4.87 -6.24
CA THR A 241 30.90 -5.73 -5.80
C THR A 241 30.67 -6.32 -4.41
N LEU A 242 29.73 -5.77 -3.64
CA LEU A 242 29.39 -6.22 -2.30
C LEU A 242 28.15 -7.10 -2.33
N THR A 243 28.12 -8.11 -1.45
CA THR A 243 26.91 -8.91 -1.23
C THR A 243 26.02 -8.17 -0.25
N GLU A 244 24.92 -7.63 -0.73
CA GLU A 244 23.87 -7.05 0.11
C GLU A 244 22.80 -8.08 0.49
N SER A 245 22.00 -7.77 1.51
CA SER A 245 20.84 -8.60 1.87
C SER A 245 19.74 -8.45 0.83
N VAL A 246 18.96 -9.52 0.61
CA VAL A 246 17.81 -9.48 -0.31
C VAL A 246 16.80 -8.40 0.10
N MET A 247 16.56 -8.23 1.39
CA MET A 247 15.63 -7.21 1.89
C MET A 247 16.13 -5.80 1.63
N ALA A 248 17.44 -5.53 1.73
CA ALA A 248 18.00 -4.23 1.38
C ALA A 248 17.82 -3.91 -0.12
N SER A 249 18.05 -4.90 -0.99
CA SER A 249 17.85 -4.74 -2.43
C SER A 249 16.37 -4.47 -2.78
N LEU A 250 15.46 -5.23 -2.17
CA LEU A 250 14.01 -5.02 -2.31
C LEU A 250 13.56 -3.66 -1.78
N THR A 251 14.06 -3.22 -0.62
CA THR A 251 13.76 -1.87 -0.09
C THR A 251 14.22 -0.82 -1.08
N ARG A 252 15.45 -0.91 -1.58
CA ARG A 252 16.00 0.08 -2.52
C ARG A 252 15.15 0.19 -3.78
N GLY A 253 14.80 -0.94 -4.39
CA GLY A 253 13.94 -0.98 -5.58
C GLY A 253 12.56 -0.35 -5.34
N LEU A 254 11.92 -0.71 -4.22
CA LEU A 254 10.61 -0.18 -3.82
C LEU A 254 10.64 1.34 -3.58
N VAL A 255 11.65 1.82 -2.84
CA VAL A 255 11.79 3.23 -2.49
C VAL A 255 12.17 4.05 -3.72
N MET A 256 13.02 3.50 -4.59
CA MET A 256 13.35 4.13 -5.88
C MET A 256 12.08 4.30 -6.74
N ASP A 257 11.27 3.25 -6.94
CA ASP A 257 10.02 3.39 -7.72
C ASP A 257 9.11 4.47 -7.13
N HIS A 258 8.91 4.45 -5.81
CA HIS A 258 8.09 5.42 -5.11
C HIS A 258 8.60 6.86 -5.25
N ALA A 259 9.89 7.09 -4.99
CA ALA A 259 10.48 8.41 -5.03
C ALA A 259 10.54 8.99 -6.45
N CYS A 260 10.86 8.17 -7.45
CA CYS A 260 10.87 8.60 -8.85
C CYS A 260 9.47 8.94 -9.37
N ARG A 261 8.42 8.20 -8.96
CA ARG A 261 7.01 8.55 -9.26
C ARG A 261 6.62 9.90 -8.68
N ALA A 262 7.13 10.23 -7.49
CA ALA A 262 6.95 11.54 -6.86
C ALA A 262 7.84 12.66 -7.43
N ARG A 263 8.57 12.41 -8.54
CA ARG A 263 9.48 13.37 -9.20
C ARG A 263 10.72 13.76 -8.37
N TYR A 264 11.15 12.88 -7.46
CA TYR A 264 12.35 13.12 -6.66
C TYR A 264 13.63 13.04 -7.51
N GLN A 265 14.33 14.17 -7.62
CA GLN A 265 15.44 14.34 -8.57
C GLN A 265 16.63 13.38 -8.34
N PRO A 266 17.09 13.10 -7.10
CA PRO A 266 18.16 12.12 -6.89
C PRO A 266 17.82 10.72 -7.42
N CYS A 267 16.55 10.31 -7.28
CA CYS A 267 16.08 9.04 -7.83
C CYS A 267 16.08 9.06 -9.37
N ILE A 268 15.56 10.14 -9.98
CA ILE A 268 15.51 10.28 -11.44
C ILE A 268 16.92 10.28 -12.03
N ALA A 269 17.87 10.99 -11.41
CA ALA A 269 19.26 10.99 -11.83
C ALA A 269 19.85 9.57 -11.79
N ALA A 270 19.61 8.81 -10.73
CA ALA A 270 20.04 7.42 -10.64
C ALA A 270 19.40 6.55 -11.74
N ALA A 271 18.11 6.70 -12.02
CA ALA A 271 17.46 5.97 -13.11
C ALA A 271 18.11 6.25 -14.47
N VAL A 272 18.45 7.51 -14.76
CA VAL A 272 19.15 7.92 -15.99
C VAL A 272 20.52 7.27 -16.08
N ASP A 273 21.30 7.32 -15.00
CA ASP A 273 22.66 6.76 -14.96
C ASP A 273 22.66 5.23 -15.09
N TRP A 274 21.63 4.55 -14.59
CA TRP A 274 21.51 3.09 -14.66
C TRP A 274 21.07 2.56 -16.02
N PHE A 275 20.26 3.32 -16.77
CA PHE A 275 19.45 2.75 -17.85
C PHE A 275 20.21 2.27 -19.08
N TYR A 276 21.14 3.08 -19.60
CA TYR A 276 21.90 2.72 -20.80
C TYR A 276 23.17 1.97 -20.44
N ASP A 277 23.51 0.98 -21.26
CA ASP A 277 24.78 0.25 -21.14
C ASP A 277 25.95 1.23 -21.29
N PRO A 278 26.84 1.36 -20.28
CA PRO A 278 28.01 2.24 -20.36
C PRO A 278 28.94 1.94 -21.53
N ASP A 279 28.96 0.69 -22.01
CA ASP A 279 29.80 0.23 -23.11
C ASP A 279 29.09 0.29 -24.48
N ASN A 280 27.77 0.51 -24.50
CA ASN A 280 26.97 0.55 -25.72
C ASN A 280 25.75 1.50 -25.62
N SER A 281 25.98 2.77 -25.98
CA SER A 281 24.93 3.78 -26.00
C SER A 281 23.72 3.35 -26.85
N GLY A 282 22.52 3.42 -26.29
CA GLY A 282 21.28 3.02 -26.96
C GLY A 282 20.81 1.59 -26.65
N VAL A 283 21.60 0.81 -25.90
CA VAL A 283 21.18 -0.50 -25.38
C VAL A 283 20.85 -0.40 -23.90
N VAL A 284 19.78 -1.08 -23.46
CA VAL A 284 19.41 -1.16 -22.05
C VAL A 284 20.50 -1.93 -21.29
N ASN A 285 21.00 -1.34 -20.21
CA ASN A 285 22.05 -1.90 -19.37
C ASN A 285 21.63 -3.27 -18.80
N PRO A 286 22.34 -4.37 -19.14
CA PRO A 286 21.99 -5.69 -18.65
C PRO A 286 22.31 -5.88 -17.16
N ASN A 287 23.13 -5.01 -16.58
CA ASN A 287 23.64 -5.12 -15.21
C ASN A 287 22.81 -4.34 -14.17
N ILE A 288 21.65 -3.77 -14.55
CA ILE A 288 20.74 -3.16 -13.59
C ILE A 288 20.27 -4.25 -12.60
N PRO A 289 20.42 -4.04 -11.28
CA PRO A 289 19.91 -4.98 -10.27
C PRO A 289 18.41 -5.26 -10.47
N HIS A 290 18.02 -6.53 -10.40
CA HIS A 290 16.66 -6.96 -10.74
C HIS A 290 15.57 -6.17 -10.00
N ASP A 291 15.75 -5.93 -8.70
CA ASP A 291 14.78 -5.23 -7.86
C ASP A 291 14.64 -3.74 -8.21
N MET A 292 15.63 -3.14 -8.89
CA MET A 292 15.61 -1.75 -9.34
C MET A 292 15.06 -1.58 -10.76
N ARG A 293 15.00 -2.65 -11.56
CA ARG A 293 14.55 -2.57 -12.97
C ARG A 293 13.18 -1.94 -13.15
N PRO A 294 12.14 -2.27 -12.36
CA PRO A 294 10.83 -1.61 -12.49
C PRO A 294 10.94 -0.09 -12.33
N ALA A 295 11.69 0.37 -11.32
CA ALA A 295 11.89 1.80 -11.06
C ALA A 295 12.67 2.47 -12.19
N VAL A 296 13.80 1.88 -12.61
CA VAL A 296 14.68 2.43 -13.65
C VAL A 296 13.95 2.50 -14.99
N TYR A 297 13.33 1.41 -15.44
CA TYR A 297 12.64 1.34 -16.73
C TYR A 297 11.44 2.28 -16.77
N CYS A 298 10.54 2.24 -15.77
CA CYS A 298 9.36 3.09 -15.72
C CYS A 298 9.75 4.58 -15.68
N THR A 299 10.78 4.93 -14.89
CA THR A 299 11.26 6.32 -14.82
C THR A 299 11.80 6.79 -16.16
N MET A 300 12.60 5.96 -16.84
CA MET A 300 13.14 6.32 -18.14
C MET A 300 12.07 6.41 -19.21
N VAL A 301 11.07 5.52 -19.21
CA VAL A 301 9.93 5.63 -20.12
C VAL A 301 9.12 6.92 -19.88
N ARG A 302 9.03 7.37 -18.62
CA ARG A 302 8.34 8.61 -18.26
C ARG A 302 9.12 9.86 -18.67
N GLN A 303 10.45 9.86 -18.50
CA GLN A 303 11.32 11.00 -18.75
C GLN A 303 11.86 11.07 -20.20
N GLY A 304 11.95 9.92 -20.85
CA GLY A 304 12.52 9.76 -22.18
C GLY A 304 11.48 9.84 -23.30
N GLY A 305 11.98 9.74 -24.53
CA GLY A 305 11.17 9.75 -25.74
C GLY A 305 11.03 8.39 -26.40
N GLU A 306 10.76 8.41 -27.71
CA GLU A 306 10.66 7.22 -28.56
C GLU A 306 11.90 6.31 -28.47
N GLU A 307 13.11 6.89 -28.42
CA GLU A 307 14.38 6.15 -28.33
C GLU A 307 14.43 5.20 -27.12
N VAL A 308 13.95 5.65 -25.95
CA VAL A 308 13.91 4.83 -24.73
C VAL A 308 12.90 3.68 -24.87
N ARG A 309 11.74 3.97 -25.46
CA ARG A 309 10.71 2.95 -25.71
C ARG A 309 11.21 1.91 -26.70
N GLU A 310 11.87 2.32 -27.78
CA GLU A 310 12.50 1.42 -28.74
C GLU A 310 13.59 0.56 -28.09
N ALA A 311 14.44 1.14 -27.24
CA ALA A 311 15.46 0.37 -26.51
C ALA A 311 14.85 -0.74 -25.64
N LEU A 312 13.76 -0.46 -24.92
CA LEU A 312 13.04 -1.47 -24.14
C LEU A 312 12.31 -2.49 -24.99
N LEU A 313 11.71 -2.10 -26.11
CA LEU A 313 11.08 -3.03 -27.06
C LEU A 313 12.12 -3.97 -27.68
N ASN A 314 13.30 -3.46 -28.06
CA ASN A 314 14.42 -4.29 -28.52
C ASN A 314 14.90 -5.26 -27.42
N ARG A 315 14.94 -4.80 -26.16
CA ARG A 315 15.27 -5.66 -25.01
C ARG A 315 14.23 -6.76 -24.80
N LEU A 316 12.95 -6.44 -24.99
CA LEU A 316 11.81 -7.36 -24.86
C LEU A 316 11.87 -8.50 -25.89
N GLU A 317 12.33 -8.22 -27.13
CA GLU A 317 12.41 -9.23 -28.19
C GLU A 317 13.40 -10.36 -27.87
N ILE A 318 14.47 -10.04 -27.14
CA ILE A 318 15.53 -10.99 -26.79
C ILE A 318 15.41 -11.55 -25.36
N GLU A 319 14.38 -11.14 -24.60
CA GLU A 319 14.25 -11.51 -23.19
C GLU A 319 13.72 -12.95 -23.01
N PRO A 320 14.49 -13.86 -22.38
CA PRO A 320 14.08 -15.26 -22.23
C PRO A 320 13.13 -15.51 -21.05
N THR A 321 13.10 -14.64 -20.04
CA THR A 321 12.33 -14.88 -18.81
C THR A 321 10.98 -14.18 -18.83
N HIS A 322 9.94 -14.90 -18.39
CA HIS A 322 8.60 -14.31 -18.29
C HIS A 322 8.55 -13.15 -17.28
N TYR A 323 9.28 -13.25 -16.18
CA TYR A 323 9.33 -12.19 -15.16
C TYR A 323 9.85 -10.87 -15.73
N GLU A 324 11.03 -10.87 -16.35
CA GLU A 324 11.62 -9.65 -16.92
C GLU A 324 10.78 -9.11 -18.09
N ARG A 325 10.20 -10.01 -18.88
CA ARG A 325 9.25 -9.63 -19.93
C ARG A 325 8.06 -8.85 -19.38
N VAL A 326 7.47 -9.28 -18.27
CA VAL A 326 6.38 -8.54 -17.60
C VAL A 326 6.88 -7.18 -17.08
N VAL A 327 8.06 -7.13 -16.46
CA VAL A 327 8.64 -5.86 -15.97
C VAL A 327 8.79 -4.83 -17.09
N ILE A 328 9.29 -5.23 -18.26
CA ILE A 328 9.40 -4.34 -19.42
C ILE A 328 8.01 -3.88 -19.90
N LEU A 329 7.05 -4.80 -20.03
CA LEU A 329 5.70 -4.49 -20.50
C LEU A 329 4.96 -3.53 -19.56
N GLU A 330 5.09 -3.72 -18.24
CA GLU A 330 4.53 -2.81 -17.24
C GLU A 330 5.22 -1.44 -17.32
N SER A 331 6.55 -1.41 -17.46
CA SER A 331 7.32 -0.15 -17.53
C SER A 331 6.96 0.73 -18.73
N LEU A 332 6.61 0.12 -19.88
CA LEU A 332 6.11 0.85 -21.06
C LEU A 332 4.81 1.61 -20.75
N GLY A 333 3.99 1.15 -19.80
CA GLY A 333 2.76 1.82 -19.36
C GLY A 333 3.01 3.18 -18.67
N CYS A 334 4.25 3.46 -18.25
CA CYS A 334 4.62 4.74 -17.63
C CYS A 334 4.80 5.90 -18.62
N SER A 335 4.65 5.64 -19.93
CA SER A 335 4.86 6.66 -20.95
C SER A 335 3.85 7.79 -20.83
N GLN A 336 4.32 9.02 -21.03
CA GLN A 336 3.48 10.21 -21.11
C GLN A 336 3.05 10.53 -22.55
N ASP A 337 3.47 9.72 -23.54
CA ASP A 337 3.06 9.86 -24.93
C ASP A 337 1.65 9.26 -25.11
N THR A 338 0.65 10.13 -25.23
CA THR A 338 -0.76 9.75 -25.41
C THR A 338 -0.98 8.86 -26.64
N GLY A 339 -0.30 9.12 -27.75
CA GLY A 339 -0.44 8.35 -28.98
C GLY A 339 0.09 6.93 -28.81
N PHE A 340 1.24 6.80 -28.15
CA PHE A 340 1.80 5.50 -27.78
C PHE A 340 0.87 4.73 -26.84
N ILE A 341 0.38 5.35 -25.75
CA ILE A 341 -0.50 4.66 -24.78
C ILE A 341 -1.80 4.21 -25.44
N GLN A 342 -2.41 5.03 -26.29
CA GLN A 342 -3.60 4.65 -27.06
C GLN A 342 -3.33 3.43 -27.97
N GLN A 343 -2.20 3.44 -28.69
CA GLN A 343 -1.80 2.32 -29.53
C GLN A 343 -1.49 1.07 -28.70
N TYR A 344 -0.81 1.23 -27.56
CA TYR A 344 -0.43 0.13 -26.68
C TYR A 344 -1.65 -0.56 -26.07
N LEU A 345 -2.63 0.23 -25.61
CA LEU A 345 -3.95 -0.26 -25.19
C LEU A 345 -4.70 -0.93 -26.35
N ALA A 346 -4.66 -0.37 -27.56
CA ALA A 346 -5.30 -0.99 -28.73
C ALA A 346 -4.67 -2.35 -29.09
N ASP A 347 -3.34 -2.47 -28.96
CA ASP A 347 -2.61 -3.72 -29.20
C ASP A 347 -2.89 -4.77 -28.11
N SER A 348 -3.14 -4.34 -26.87
CA SER A 348 -3.54 -5.23 -25.78
C SER A 348 -4.87 -5.96 -26.02
N VAL A 349 -5.72 -5.46 -26.92
CA VAL A 349 -6.98 -6.10 -27.35
C VAL A 349 -6.97 -6.52 -28.83
N ASN A 350 -5.83 -6.44 -29.49
CA ASN A 350 -5.66 -6.90 -30.86
C ASN A 350 -5.44 -8.43 -30.88
N PRO A 351 -6.25 -9.20 -31.62
CA PRO A 351 -6.08 -10.66 -31.71
C PRO A 351 -4.78 -11.09 -32.42
N ASN A 352 -4.14 -10.18 -33.16
CA ASN A 352 -2.89 -10.45 -33.87
C ASN A 352 -1.64 -10.06 -33.05
N SER A 353 -1.80 -9.48 -31.85
CA SER A 353 -0.65 -9.17 -30.98
C SER A 353 -0.14 -10.42 -30.26
N ASN A 354 1.15 -10.44 -29.96
CA ASN A 354 1.82 -11.58 -29.31
C ASN A 354 1.61 -11.65 -27.79
N TYR A 355 0.78 -10.78 -27.22
CA TYR A 355 0.53 -10.74 -25.79
C TYR A 355 -0.38 -11.89 -25.34
N VAL A 356 0.02 -12.60 -24.30
CA VAL A 356 -0.84 -13.57 -23.62
C VAL A 356 -1.84 -12.89 -22.68
N ALA A 357 -2.89 -13.58 -22.28
CA ALA A 357 -3.95 -13.09 -21.41
C ALA A 357 -3.42 -12.34 -20.16
N GLU A 358 -2.47 -12.93 -19.43
CA GLU A 358 -1.87 -12.30 -18.24
C GLU A 358 -1.08 -11.04 -18.61
N GLU A 359 -0.31 -11.04 -19.70
CA GLU A 359 0.43 -9.85 -20.17
C GLU A 359 -0.52 -8.70 -20.53
N ARG A 360 -1.65 -8.99 -21.18
CA ARG A 360 -2.64 -7.97 -21.55
C ARG A 360 -3.24 -7.29 -20.32
N LEU A 361 -3.57 -8.06 -19.27
CA LEU A 361 -4.02 -7.50 -18.00
C LEU A 361 -2.92 -6.66 -17.33
N ARG A 362 -1.67 -7.13 -17.32
CA ARG A 362 -0.53 -6.40 -16.74
C ARG A 362 -0.29 -5.06 -17.44
N ILE A 363 -0.37 -5.05 -18.78
CA ILE A 363 -0.32 -3.84 -19.59
C ILE A 363 -1.43 -2.86 -19.19
N PHE A 364 -2.68 -3.34 -19.11
CA PHE A 364 -3.81 -2.49 -18.72
C PHE A 364 -3.62 -1.87 -17.33
N ARG A 365 -3.24 -2.69 -16.34
CA ARG A 365 -2.98 -2.23 -14.97
C ARG A 365 -1.87 -1.18 -14.94
N ALA A 366 -0.76 -1.45 -15.61
CA ALA A 366 0.37 -0.53 -15.63
C ALA A 366 0.04 0.82 -16.30
N VAL A 367 -0.80 0.82 -17.33
CA VAL A 367 -1.32 2.06 -17.93
C VAL A 367 -2.26 2.77 -16.94
N ALA A 368 -3.21 2.06 -16.33
CA ALA A 368 -4.14 2.66 -15.37
C ALA A 368 -3.43 3.26 -14.14
N ASP A 369 -2.37 2.62 -13.65
CA ASP A 369 -1.54 3.08 -12.52
C ASP A 369 -0.44 4.09 -12.94
N GLY A 370 -0.29 4.37 -14.23
CA GLY A 370 0.84 5.12 -14.77
C GLY A 370 0.77 6.63 -14.50
N SER A 371 -0.42 7.21 -14.70
CA SER A 371 -0.76 8.61 -14.41
C SER A 371 -2.28 8.80 -14.45
N TYR A 372 -2.78 9.92 -13.92
CA TYR A 372 -4.20 10.30 -14.02
C TYR A 372 -4.70 10.29 -15.47
N SER A 373 -3.96 10.91 -16.39
CA SER A 373 -4.32 10.96 -17.81
C SER A 373 -4.31 9.57 -18.47
N ASN A 374 -3.38 8.69 -18.09
CA ASN A 374 -3.34 7.32 -18.61
C ASN A 374 -4.50 6.46 -18.08
N ALA A 375 -4.93 6.66 -16.83
CA ALA A 375 -6.12 6.02 -16.28
C ALA A 375 -7.39 6.37 -17.10
N MET A 376 -7.52 7.62 -17.54
CA MET A 376 -8.61 8.04 -18.42
C MET A 376 -8.58 7.33 -19.79
N LEU A 377 -7.38 7.10 -20.36
CA LEU A 377 -7.24 6.32 -21.61
C LEU A 377 -7.60 4.85 -21.40
N ALA A 378 -7.22 4.26 -20.26
CA ALA A 378 -7.60 2.90 -19.89
C ALA A 378 -9.12 2.77 -19.71
N TYR A 379 -9.76 3.77 -19.11
CA TYR A 379 -11.22 3.87 -19.05
C TYR A 379 -11.85 3.93 -20.43
N GLN A 380 -11.34 4.76 -21.36
CA GLN A 380 -11.85 4.85 -22.72
C GLN A 380 -11.81 3.50 -23.45
N LEU A 381 -10.76 2.70 -23.22
CA LEU A 381 -10.69 1.33 -23.75
C LEU A 381 -11.83 0.47 -23.20
N LEU A 382 -12.06 0.46 -21.88
CA LEU A 382 -13.17 -0.29 -21.30
C LEU A 382 -14.51 0.20 -21.85
N LEU A 383 -14.77 1.50 -21.79
CA LEU A 383 -16.02 2.11 -22.29
C LEU A 383 -16.36 1.69 -23.72
N THR A 384 -15.36 1.66 -24.61
CA THR A 384 -15.58 1.44 -26.05
C THR A 384 -15.42 -0.02 -26.48
N ARG A 385 -14.64 -0.82 -25.75
CA ARG A 385 -14.20 -2.16 -26.15
C ARG A 385 -14.27 -3.21 -25.03
N THR A 386 -15.20 -3.06 -24.08
CA THR A 386 -15.38 -4.03 -22.96
C THR A 386 -15.42 -5.49 -23.43
N ALA A 387 -16.19 -5.84 -24.47
CA ALA A 387 -16.24 -7.23 -24.96
C ALA A 387 -14.90 -7.72 -25.53
N ASP A 388 -14.11 -6.84 -26.16
CA ASP A 388 -12.77 -7.22 -26.63
C ASP A 388 -11.81 -7.42 -25.47
N VAL A 389 -11.87 -6.58 -24.43
CA VAL A 389 -11.10 -6.76 -23.19
C VAL A 389 -11.44 -8.11 -22.56
N ARG A 390 -12.72 -8.39 -22.30
CA ARG A 390 -13.20 -9.67 -21.77
C ARG A 390 -12.66 -10.86 -22.55
N ARG A 391 -12.79 -10.82 -23.88
CA ARG A 391 -12.41 -11.91 -24.77
C ARG A 391 -10.90 -12.11 -24.85
N MET A 392 -10.13 -11.03 -24.97
CA MET A 392 -8.68 -11.10 -25.19
C MET A 392 -7.91 -11.31 -23.89
N TYR A 393 -8.42 -10.82 -22.75
CA TYR A 393 -7.72 -10.89 -21.46
C TYR A 393 -7.95 -12.21 -20.74
N GLY A 394 -8.84 -13.07 -21.26
CA GLY A 394 -9.01 -14.44 -20.77
C GLY A 394 -10.32 -14.73 -20.03
N GLY A 395 -11.33 -13.86 -20.13
CA GLY A 395 -12.67 -14.12 -19.60
C GLY A 395 -13.17 -13.07 -18.60
N PRO A 396 -14.32 -13.34 -17.95
CA PRO A 396 -14.94 -12.44 -16.98
C PRO A 396 -14.01 -12.11 -15.81
N GLU A 397 -13.31 -13.10 -15.22
CA GLU A 397 -12.47 -12.87 -14.04
C GLU A 397 -11.35 -11.86 -14.33
N LYS A 398 -10.78 -11.91 -15.54
CA LYS A 398 -9.73 -10.99 -15.98
C LYS A 398 -10.26 -9.60 -16.35
N LEU A 399 -11.51 -9.53 -16.84
CA LEU A 399 -12.20 -8.25 -16.99
C LEU A 399 -12.44 -7.61 -15.61
N GLU A 400 -12.96 -8.37 -14.65
CA GLU A 400 -13.20 -7.88 -13.28
C GLU A 400 -11.93 -7.36 -12.63
N GLU A 401 -10.82 -8.09 -12.77
CA GLU A 401 -9.48 -7.67 -12.35
C GLU A 401 -9.03 -6.33 -12.97
N ALA A 402 -9.41 -6.05 -14.23
CA ALA A 402 -9.12 -4.79 -14.91
C ALA A 402 -10.05 -3.66 -14.41
N ILE A 403 -11.33 -3.96 -14.15
CA ILE A 403 -12.29 -2.99 -13.62
C ILE A 403 -11.88 -2.50 -12.24
N PHE A 404 -11.46 -3.40 -11.34
CA PHE A 404 -10.97 -3.00 -10.01
C PHE A 404 -9.67 -2.19 -10.10
N ALA A 405 -8.74 -2.57 -10.98
CA ALA A 405 -7.53 -1.79 -11.20
C ALA A 405 -7.83 -0.37 -11.74
N LEU A 406 -8.85 -0.23 -12.58
CA LEU A 406 -9.30 1.09 -13.01
C LEU A 406 -9.94 1.86 -11.84
N ALA A 407 -10.83 1.23 -11.08
CA ALA A 407 -11.53 1.84 -9.96
C ALA A 407 -10.59 2.38 -8.86
N ASP A 408 -9.44 1.75 -8.65
CA ASP A 408 -8.39 2.23 -7.74
C ASP A 408 -7.78 3.58 -8.18
N ASN A 409 -7.89 3.90 -9.48
CA ASN A 409 -7.32 5.10 -10.13
C ASN A 409 -8.39 6.12 -10.55
N VAL A 410 -9.68 5.85 -10.32
CA VAL A 410 -10.75 6.83 -10.55
C VAL A 410 -10.70 7.87 -9.44
N VAL A 411 -10.41 9.12 -9.83
CA VAL A 411 -10.30 10.29 -8.96
C VAL A 411 -10.91 11.48 -9.70
N GLY A 412 -11.53 12.41 -8.97
CA GLY A 412 -12.08 13.64 -9.54
C GLY A 412 -13.50 13.47 -10.09
N ASP A 413 -14.30 14.54 -9.98
CA ASP A 413 -15.75 14.53 -10.19
C ASP A 413 -16.15 14.02 -11.58
N ASP A 414 -15.42 14.45 -12.61
CA ASP A 414 -15.72 14.06 -13.99
C ASP A 414 -15.44 12.59 -14.25
N PHE A 415 -14.31 12.07 -13.76
CA PHE A 415 -13.97 10.66 -13.94
C PHE A 415 -14.95 9.76 -13.17
N ILE A 416 -15.30 10.14 -11.93
CA ILE A 416 -16.32 9.43 -11.14
C ILE A 416 -17.67 9.41 -11.87
N ARG A 417 -18.08 10.54 -12.45
CA ARG A 417 -19.31 10.64 -13.25
C ARG A 417 -19.26 9.72 -14.47
N PHE A 418 -18.17 9.74 -15.23
CA PHE A 418 -18.01 8.87 -16.41
C PHE A 418 -18.00 7.38 -16.04
N PHE A 419 -17.34 7.00 -14.96
CA PHE A 419 -17.34 5.62 -14.47
C PHE A 419 -18.76 5.18 -14.08
N ARG A 420 -19.50 6.04 -13.37
CA ARG A 420 -20.91 5.81 -13.00
C ARG A 420 -21.80 5.63 -14.23
N GLU A 421 -21.67 6.50 -15.23
CA GLU A 421 -22.46 6.43 -16.47
C GLU A 421 -22.19 5.12 -17.23
N TRP A 422 -20.93 4.68 -17.28
CA TRP A 422 -20.55 3.43 -17.94
C TRP A 422 -21.11 2.19 -17.21
N VAL A 423 -20.92 2.07 -15.90
CA VAL A 423 -21.41 0.91 -15.13
C VAL A 423 -22.92 0.76 -15.25
N ASN A 424 -23.68 1.87 -15.25
CA ASN A 424 -25.13 1.86 -15.35
C ASN A 424 -25.67 1.83 -16.80
N SER A 425 -24.80 1.78 -17.81
CA SER A 425 -25.21 1.79 -19.21
C SER A 425 -25.71 0.42 -19.67
N ASN A 426 -26.87 0.39 -20.33
CA ASN A 426 -27.41 -0.84 -20.94
C ASN A 426 -26.53 -1.42 -22.06
N ASN A 427 -25.54 -0.67 -22.55
CA ASN A 427 -24.64 -1.08 -23.64
C ASN A 427 -23.19 -1.28 -23.15
N ASN A 428 -22.98 -1.48 -21.84
CA ASN A 428 -21.65 -1.62 -21.23
C ASN A 428 -20.93 -2.94 -21.60
N GLN A 429 -21.63 -3.95 -22.10
CA GLN A 429 -21.10 -5.28 -22.46
C GLN A 429 -20.38 -6.01 -21.31
N LEU A 430 -20.76 -5.73 -20.06
CA LEU A 430 -20.18 -6.38 -18.88
C LEU A 430 -20.58 -7.85 -18.74
N GLU A 431 -21.81 -8.19 -19.20
CA GLU A 431 -22.38 -9.54 -19.07
C GLU A 431 -22.26 -10.06 -17.62
N ASP A 432 -21.62 -11.21 -17.40
CA ASP A 432 -21.48 -11.83 -16.07
C ASP A 432 -20.67 -10.98 -15.07
N SER A 433 -20.01 -9.90 -15.51
CA SER A 433 -19.19 -9.04 -14.67
C SER A 433 -19.94 -7.80 -14.13
N GLU A 434 -21.25 -7.70 -14.33
CA GLU A 434 -22.08 -6.58 -13.83
C GLU A 434 -21.98 -6.39 -12.31
N ASP A 435 -22.09 -7.47 -11.52
CA ASP A 435 -22.01 -7.40 -10.06
C ASP A 435 -20.63 -6.92 -9.58
N ALA A 436 -19.57 -7.35 -10.26
CA ALA A 436 -18.21 -6.93 -9.95
C ALA A 436 -17.99 -5.45 -10.28
N ALA A 437 -18.50 -4.98 -11.43
CA ALA A 437 -18.46 -3.56 -11.78
C ALA A 437 -19.26 -2.70 -10.80
N GLN A 438 -20.41 -3.20 -10.33
CA GLN A 438 -21.19 -2.52 -9.31
C GLN A 438 -20.44 -2.43 -7.97
N ARG A 439 -19.70 -3.48 -7.56
CA ARG A 439 -18.82 -3.44 -6.38
C ARG A 439 -17.66 -2.46 -6.54
N ALA A 440 -17.00 -2.46 -7.69
CA ALA A 440 -15.96 -1.50 -8.01
C ALA A 440 -16.49 -0.07 -7.98
N PHE A 441 -17.72 0.17 -8.49
CA PHE A 441 -18.36 1.47 -8.38
C PHE A 441 -18.66 1.88 -6.93
N GLN A 442 -19.07 0.94 -6.06
CA GLN A 442 -19.22 1.25 -4.63
C GLN A 442 -17.89 1.67 -3.99
N GLN A 443 -16.77 1.07 -4.39
CA GLN A 443 -15.44 1.51 -3.94
C GLN A 443 -15.11 2.94 -4.41
N VAL A 444 -15.41 3.28 -5.67
CA VAL A 444 -15.25 4.64 -6.19
C VAL A 444 -16.07 5.65 -5.37
N LEU A 445 -17.32 5.32 -5.01
CA LEU A 445 -18.14 6.19 -4.16
C LEU A 445 -17.56 6.37 -2.75
N GLN A 446 -16.98 5.34 -2.15
CA GLN A 446 -16.31 5.49 -0.85
C GLN A 446 -15.08 6.40 -0.94
N ASN A 447 -14.34 6.31 -2.05
CA ASN A 447 -13.23 7.20 -2.31
C ASN A 447 -13.69 8.65 -2.53
N GLU A 448 -14.78 8.87 -3.28
CA GLU A 448 -15.41 10.18 -3.48
C GLU A 448 -15.80 10.83 -2.13
N ILE A 449 -16.35 10.06 -1.19
CA ILE A 449 -16.67 10.56 0.15
C ILE A 449 -15.40 11.01 0.88
N TRP A 450 -14.33 10.21 0.82
CA TRP A 450 -13.05 10.58 1.43
C TRP A 450 -12.46 11.85 0.78
N GLU A 451 -12.49 11.93 -0.55
CA GLU A 451 -11.97 13.07 -1.33
C GLU A 451 -12.67 14.37 -0.92
N ASN A 452 -14.00 14.34 -0.82
CA ASN A 452 -14.81 15.51 -0.43
C ASN A 452 -14.66 15.93 1.05
N THR A 453 -14.14 15.05 1.92
CA THR A 453 -14.12 15.31 3.38
C THR A 453 -12.72 15.52 3.94
N MET A 454 -11.70 14.89 3.37
CA MET A 454 -10.36 14.80 3.96
C MET A 454 -9.25 15.36 3.05
N MET A 455 -9.46 15.42 1.72
CA MET A 455 -8.40 15.76 0.77
C MET A 455 -7.70 17.09 1.08
N MET A 456 -8.48 18.16 1.26
CA MET A 456 -7.92 19.49 1.50
C MET A 456 -7.16 19.56 2.83
N GLY A 457 -7.66 18.91 3.89
CA GLY A 457 -6.93 18.83 5.16
C GLY A 457 -5.61 18.07 5.04
N VAL A 458 -5.55 17.03 4.21
CA VAL A 458 -4.30 16.33 3.90
C VAL A 458 -3.34 17.24 3.12
N TYR A 459 -3.83 17.95 2.11
CA TYR A 459 -3.03 18.89 1.32
C TYR A 459 -2.44 19.98 2.22
N GLU A 460 -3.29 20.66 3.00
CA GLU A 460 -2.91 21.77 3.89
C GLU A 460 -1.86 21.32 4.92
N TRP A 461 -2.07 20.14 5.54
CA TRP A 461 -1.09 19.62 6.50
C TRP A 461 0.29 19.40 5.87
N ILE A 462 0.35 18.82 4.66
CA ILE A 462 1.62 18.57 3.97
C ILE A 462 2.29 19.90 3.56
N ASP A 463 1.51 20.88 3.11
CA ASP A 463 2.02 22.20 2.73
C ASP A 463 2.60 22.95 3.93
N GLU A 464 1.97 22.87 5.09
CA GLU A 464 2.40 23.53 6.33
C GLU A 464 3.60 22.85 7.02
N ASN A 465 3.83 21.55 6.78
CA ASN A 465 4.84 20.72 7.47
C ASN A 465 5.98 20.25 6.55
N ASP A 466 6.32 21.05 5.54
CA ASP A 466 7.31 20.71 4.51
C ASP A 466 8.78 20.81 4.96
N ALA A 467 9.05 21.55 6.03
CA ALA A 467 10.38 21.70 6.61
C ALA A 467 10.69 20.54 7.57
N PRO A 468 11.95 20.07 7.62
CA PRO A 468 12.36 19.18 8.68
C PRO A 468 12.13 19.86 10.02
N THR A 469 11.32 19.24 10.89
CA THR A 469 11.28 19.59 12.30
C THR A 469 12.68 19.35 12.83
N LEU A 470 13.50 20.40 12.85
CA LEU A 470 14.61 20.47 13.77
C LEU A 470 13.95 20.25 15.13
N MET A 471 14.11 19.06 15.71
CA MET A 471 13.86 18.84 17.12
C MET A 471 14.80 19.80 17.86
N MET A 472 14.38 21.04 18.02
CA MET A 472 14.84 21.89 19.09
C MET A 472 14.28 21.24 20.34
N SER A 473 15.05 20.29 20.87
CA SER A 473 14.96 19.91 22.26
C SER A 473 14.73 21.18 23.08
N LEU A 474 13.55 21.28 23.69
CA LEU A 474 13.12 22.40 24.53
C LEU A 474 14.07 22.68 25.72
N THR A 475 15.12 21.87 25.89
CA THR A 475 16.18 22.08 26.89
C THR A 475 17.26 23.07 26.46
N LEU A 476 17.40 23.45 25.18
CA LEU A 476 18.47 24.35 24.72
C LEU A 476 18.08 25.85 24.65
N LEU A 477 16.80 26.20 24.78
CA LEU A 477 16.33 27.60 24.75
C LEU A 477 16.33 28.31 26.12
N LEU A 478 16.66 27.61 27.20
CA LEU A 478 16.76 28.19 28.56
C LEU A 478 18.20 28.44 29.05
N MET A 479 19.23 28.09 28.27
CA MET A 479 20.63 28.33 28.67
C MET A 479 21.33 29.51 27.96
N SER A 480 20.61 30.31 27.17
CA SER A 480 21.14 31.56 26.60
C SER A 480 20.61 32.84 27.25
N ILE A 481 19.91 32.74 28.39
CA ILE A 481 19.54 33.89 29.23
C ILE A 481 19.82 33.52 30.69
N ALA A 482 21.10 33.58 31.09
CA ALA A 482 21.54 33.66 32.49
C ALA A 482 22.85 34.44 32.57
#